data_AF-A0A7Z8Y432-F1
#
_entry.id   AF-A0A7Z8Y432-F1
#
_cell.length_a   1.000
_cell.length_b   1.000
_cell.length_c   1.000
_cell.angle_alpha   90.00
_cell.angle_beta   90.00
_cell.angle_gamma   90.00
#
_symmetry.space_group_name_H-M   'P 1'
#
loop_
_entity.id
_entity.type
_entity.pdbx_description
1 polymer ?
#
loop_
_entity_poly.entity_id
_entity_poly.type
_entity_poly.pdbx_seq_one_letter_code
_entity_poly.pdbx_strand_id
1 'polypeptide(L)' 'MTEVKLSAAPRGNGFQSTVSFPNGVSMNSAETYPTVSEALAAAALKLIDMPDRLAAFDQELTAPKD' A
#
# COMPACT_ATOMS: atom_id res chain seq x y z
N MET A 1 -9.81 -9.08 10.18
CA MET A 1 -8.38 -8.74 10.27
C MET A 1 -8.13 -7.66 9.25
N THR A 2 -7.69 -6.48 9.68
CA THR A 2 -7.39 -5.37 8.77
C THR A 2 -5.89 -5.35 8.56
N GLU A 3 -5.45 -5.76 7.38
CA GLU A 3 -4.03 -5.83 7.02
C GLU A 3 -3.81 -5.06 5.73
N VAL A 4 -2.90 -4.09 5.77
CA VAL A 4 -2.35 -3.44 4.57
C VAL A 4 -0.96 -3.98 4.35
N LYS A 5 -0.69 -4.50 3.16
CA LYS A 5 0.61 -5.07 2.81
C LYS A 5 1.44 -4.07 2.01
N LEU A 6 2.60 -3.73 2.53
CA LEU A 6 3.64 -3.04 1.78
C LEU A 6 4.61 -4.08 1.22
N SER A 7 4.92 -3.97 -0.07
CA SER A 7 5.88 -4.85 -0.72
C SER A 7 6.76 -4.09 -1.69
N ALA A 8 7.92 -4.65 -1.97
CA ALA A 8 8.85 -4.14 -2.96
C ALA A 8 9.26 -5.30 -3.87
N ALA A 9 9.17 -5.10 -5.18
CA ALA A 9 9.51 -6.09 -6.19
C ALA A 9 10.55 -5.53 -7.16
N PRO A 10 11.52 -6.35 -7.63
CA PRO A 10 12.48 -5.91 -8.64
C PRO A 10 11.78 -5.40 -9.91
N ARG A 11 12.19 -4.24 -10.41
CA ARG A 11 11.71 -3.65 -11.67
C ARG A 11 12.84 -2.83 -12.30
N GLY A 12 13.31 -3.25 -13.47
CA GLY A 12 14.44 -2.60 -14.14
C GLY A 12 15.70 -2.64 -13.27
N ASN A 13 16.31 -1.48 -13.04
CA ASN A 13 17.53 -1.33 -12.25
C ASN A 13 17.27 -1.06 -10.75
N GLY A 14 16.03 -1.21 -10.28
CA GLY A 14 15.66 -0.95 -8.89
C GLY A 14 14.46 -1.76 -8.44
N PHE A 15 13.72 -1.22 -7.48
CA PHE A 15 12.57 -1.86 -6.85
C PHE A 15 11.35 -0.97 -7.00
N GLN A 16 10.25 -1.53 -7.51
CA GLN A 16 8.94 -0.90 -7.45
C GLN A 16 8.27 -1.27 -6.15
N SER A 17 7.69 -0.27 -5.50
CA SER A 17 6.89 -0.45 -4.29
C SER A 17 5.41 -0.63 -4.59
N THR A 18 4.72 -1.41 -3.76
CA THR A 18 3.29 -1.70 -3.87
C THR A 18 2.62 -1.64 -2.50
N VAL A 19 1.50 -0.92 -2.43
CA VAL A 19 0.57 -0.91 -1.29
C VAL A 19 -0.65 -1.76 -1.67
N SER A 20 -0.92 -2.83 -0.94
CA SER A 20 -2.07 -3.71 -1.17
C SER A 20 -3.06 -3.64 -0.01
N PHE A 21 -4.32 -3.38 -0.35
CA PHE A 21 -5.46 -3.31 0.55
C PHE A 21 -6.24 -4.65 0.50
N PRO A 22 -6.89 -5.04 1.61
CA PRO A 22 -7.62 -6.31 1.71
C PRO A 22 -8.87 -6.36 0.82
N ASN A 23 -9.39 -5.21 0.39
CA ASN A 23 -10.49 -5.10 -0.58
C ASN A 23 -10.05 -5.36 -2.04
N GLY A 24 -8.82 -5.83 -2.26
CA GLY A 24 -8.28 -6.15 -3.58
C GLY A 24 -7.66 -4.95 -4.31
N VAL A 25 -7.75 -3.73 -3.77
CA VAL A 25 -7.09 -2.57 -4.35
C VAL A 25 -5.58 -2.67 -4.11
N SER A 26 -4.79 -2.51 -5.18
CA SER A 26 -3.33 -2.42 -5.08
C SER A 26 -2.80 -1.21 -5.83
N MET A 27 -1.78 -0.58 -5.28
CA MET A 27 -1.22 0.67 -5.77
C MET A 27 0.29 0.57 -5.87
N ASN A 28 0.79 0.63 -7.10
CA ASN A 28 2.22 0.59 -7.36
C ASN A 28 2.79 2.02 -7.36
N SER A 29 4.07 2.17 -7.07
CA SER A 29 4.82 3.39 -7.38
C SER A 29 5.05 3.51 -8.90
N ALA A 30 5.02 4.75 -9.39
CA ALA A 30 5.34 5.04 -10.78
C ALA A 30 6.84 4.85 -11.06
N GLU A 31 7.67 5.22 -10.08
CA GLU A 31 9.12 5.18 -10.12
C GLU A 31 9.68 3.89 -9.51
N THR A 32 10.98 3.68 -9.70
CA THR A 32 11.73 2.57 -9.10
C THR A 32 12.80 3.13 -8.17
N TYR A 33 12.97 2.50 -7.01
CA TYR A 33 13.91 2.93 -5.99
C TYR A 33 15.19 2.08 -6.01
N PRO A 34 16.37 2.64 -5.71
CA PRO A 34 17.63 1.89 -5.69
C PRO A 34 17.62 0.72 -4.71
N THR A 35 16.93 0.86 -3.57
CA THR A 35 16.89 -0.16 -2.51
C THR A 35 15.47 -0.60 -2.15
N VAL A 36 15.35 -1.80 -1.58
CA VAL A 36 14.10 -2.31 -1.00
C VAL A 36 13.58 -1.39 0.11
N SER A 37 14.47 -0.87 0.96
CA SER A 37 14.12 0.05 2.04
C SER A 37 13.49 1.34 1.54
N GLU A 38 14.05 1.95 0.48
CA GLU A 38 13.50 3.16 -0.12
C GLU A 38 12.15 2.89 -0.78
N ALA A 39 12.00 1.75 -1.46
CA ALA A 39 10.72 1.34 -2.02
C ALA A 39 9.65 1.19 -0.93
N LEU A 40 9.95 0.48 0.16
CA LEU A 40 9.02 0.31 1.28
C LEU A 40 8.71 1.64 1.97
N ALA A 41 9.70 2.51 2.16
CA ALA A 41 9.50 3.85 2.72
C ALA A 41 8.56 4.69 1.83
N ALA A 42 8.75 4.65 0.51
CA ALA A 42 7.86 5.34 -0.42
C ALA A 42 6.43 4.79 -0.41
N ALA A 43 6.26 3.47 -0.29
CA ALA A 43 4.94 2.87 -0.12
C ALA A 43 4.27 3.29 1.20
N ALA A 44 5.04 3.41 2.29
CA ALA A 44 4.54 3.90 3.57
C ALA A 44 4.12 5.38 3.50
N LEU A 45 4.95 6.23 2.90
CA LEU A 45 4.61 7.65 2.69
C LEU A 45 3.34 7.80 1.84
N LYS A 46 3.26 7.06 0.73
CA LYS A 46 2.07 7.04 -0.12
C LYS A 46 0.83 6.64 0.67
N LEU A 47 0.92 5.63 1.53
CA LEU A 47 -0.20 5.21 2.40
C LEU A 47 -0.65 6.33 3.34
N ILE A 48 0.30 7.05 3.96
CA ILE A 48 0.01 8.19 4.84
C ILE A 48 -0.66 9.35 4.06
N ASP A 49 -0.26 9.58 2.82
CA ASP A 49 -0.85 10.60 1.93
C ASP A 49 -2.29 10.27 1.47
N MET A 50 -2.80 9.07 1.79
CA MET A 50 -4.14 8.61 1.40
C MET A 50 -5.01 8.25 2.61
N PRO A 51 -5.24 9.20 3.55
CA PRO A 51 -5.94 8.94 4.80
C PRO A 51 -7.38 8.48 4.58
N ASP A 52 -8.05 8.92 3.52
CA ASP A 52 -9.43 8.50 3.21
C ASP A 52 -9.53 7.00 2.95
N ARG A 53 -8.49 6.39 2.34
CA ARG A 53 -8.45 4.93 2.11
C ARG A 53 -8.21 4.16 3.40
N LEU A 54 -7.51 4.76 4.37
CA LEU A 54 -7.37 4.19 5.71
C LEU A 54 -8.68 4.30 6.49
N ALA A 55 -9.35 5.45 6.44
CA ALA A 55 -10.64 5.68 7.10
C ALA A 55 -11.75 4.76 6.56
N ALA A 56 -11.68 4.37 5.29
CA ALA A 56 -12.59 3.37 4.72
C ALA A 56 -12.54 2.03 5.46
N PHE A 57 -11.41 1.66 6.10
CA PHE A 57 -11.35 0.46 6.92
C PHE A 57 -12.21 0.52 8.16
N ASP A 58 -12.32 1.70 8.79
CA ASP A 58 -13.18 1.86 9.96
C ASP A 58 -14.65 1.63 9.58
N GLN A 59 -15.05 2.03 8.37
CA GLN A 59 -16.38 1.79 7.83
C GLN A 59 -16.62 0.31 7.47
N GLU A 60 -15.68 -0.36 6.82
CA GLU A 60 -15.79 -1.80 6.51
C GLU A 60 -15.83 -2.67 7.77
N LEU A 61 -15.13 -2.29 8.84
CA LEU A 61 -15.15 -3.00 10.12
C LEU A 61 -16.44 -2.81 10.91
N THR A 62 -17.12 -1.68 10.70
CA THR A 62 -18.33 -1.30 11.45
C THR A 62 -19.63 -1.54 10.69
N ALA A 63 -19.56 -1.87 9.39
CA ALA A 63 -20.70 -2.25 8.59
C ALA A 63 -21.30 -3.59 9.06
N PRO A 64 -22.65 -3.73 9.11
CA PRO A 64 -23.28 -5.02 9.36
C PRO A 64 -22.85 -6.02 8.29
N LYS A 65 -22.42 -7.22 8.70
CA LYS A 65 -22.32 -8.36 7.79
C LYS A 65 -23.72 -8.92 7.61
N ASP A 66 -24.28 -8.77 6.41
CA ASP A 66 -25.46 -9.54 5.97
C ASP A 66 -25.21 -11.05 5.98
#